data_AF-A0A484Z9P3-F1
#
_entry.id   AF-A0A484Z9P3-F1
#
_cell.length_a   1.000
_cell.length_b   1.000
_cell.length_c   1.000
_cell.angle_alpha   90.00
_cell.angle_beta   90.00
_cell.angle_gamma   90.00
#
_symmetry.space_group_name_H-M   'P 1'
#
loop_
_entity.id
_entity.type
_entity.pdbx_description
1 polymer ?
#
loop_
_entity_poly.entity_id
_entity_poly.type
_entity_poly.pdbx_seq_one_letter_code
_entity_poly.pdbx_strand_id
1 'polypeptide(L)' 'MGLAPKMVEHIFAVIAGLRERGVALLLIEQNARLALEVTDSAWVMDSGSIVHRGESHAPAQ' A
#
# COMPACT_ATOMS: atom_id res chain seq x y z
N MET A 1 12.74 -10.73 6.10
CA MET A 1 12.99 -11.78 5.09
C MET A 1 11.83 -11.72 4.10
N GLY A 2 12.13 -11.52 2.82
CA GLY A 2 11.11 -11.16 1.82
C GLY A 2 10.25 -12.36 1.43
N LEU A 3 8.99 -12.08 1.11
CA LEU A 3 8.15 -13.02 0.39
C LEU A 3 8.80 -13.34 -0.96
N ALA A 4 8.68 -14.59 -1.42
CA ALA A 4 9.14 -14.97 -2.76
C ALA A 4 8.44 -14.10 -3.81
N PRO A 5 9.09 -13.74 -4.94
CA PRO A 5 8.52 -12.85 -5.96
C PRO A 5 7.10 -13.23 -6.40
N LYS A 6 6.84 -14.54 -6.61
CA LYS A 6 5.51 -15.06 -6.96
C LYS A 6 4.44 -14.82 -5.89
N MET A 7 4.84 -14.81 -4.61
CA MET A 7 3.92 -14.55 -3.51
C MET A 7 3.51 -13.07 -3.49
N VAL A 8 4.44 -12.17 -3.82
CA VAL A 8 4.13 -10.74 -3.98
C VAL A 8 3.10 -10.56 -5.10
N GLU A 9 3.36 -11.10 -6.30
CA GLU A 9 2.40 -11.04 -7.42
C GLU A 9 1.00 -11.57 -7.03
N HIS A 10 0.95 -12.68 -6.28
CA HIS A 10 -0.32 -13.25 -5.83
C HIS A 10 -1.07 -12.32 -4.86
N ILE A 11 -0.36 -11.70 -3.91
CA ILE A 11 -0.96 -10.74 -2.97
C ILE A 11 -1.55 -9.55 -3.72
N PHE A 12 -0.84 -9.02 -4.72
CA PHE A 12 -1.33 -7.94 -5.57
C PHE A 12 -2.63 -8.32 -6.29
N ALA A 13 -2.70 -9.52 -6.87
CA ALA A 13 -3.90 -10.01 -7.53
C ALA A 13 -5.09 -10.12 -6.57
N VAL A 14 -4.86 -10.57 -5.33
CA VAL A 14 -5.90 -10.64 -4.29
C VAL A 14 -6.39 -9.25 -3.90
N ILE A 15 -5.49 -8.29 -3.69
CA ILE A 15 -5.81 -6.89 -3.35
C ILE A 15 -6.64 -6.25 -4.48
N ALA A 16 -6.23 -6.44 -5.74
CA ALA A 16 -6.96 -5.92 -6.90
C ALA A 16 -8.39 -6.49 -6.97
N GLY A 17 -8.56 -7.80 -6.80
CA GLY A 17 -9.88 -8.41 -6.79
C GLY A 17 -10.76 -7.95 -5.62
N LEU A 18 -10.19 -7.69 -4.44
CA LEU A 18 -10.93 -7.14 -3.30
C LEU A 18 -11.44 -5.71 -3.57
N ARG A 19 -10.59 -4.88 -4.17
CA ARG A 19 -10.92 -3.53 -4.61
C ARG A 19 -12.06 -3.53 -5.63
N GLU A 20 -12.02 -4.39 -6.64
CA GLU A 20 -13.09 -4.52 -7.65
C GLU A 20 -14.45 -4.88 -7.03
N ARG A 21 -14.44 -5.61 -5.91
CA ARG A 21 -15.65 -5.95 -5.14
C ARG A 21 -16.13 -4.82 -4.21
N GLY A 22 -15.48 -3.66 -4.23
CA GLY A 22 -15.81 -2.52 -3.36
C GLY A 22 -15.43 -2.72 -1.90
N VAL A 23 -14.52 -3.65 -1.60
CA VAL A 23 -14.04 -3.88 -0.23
C VAL A 23 -13.02 -2.80 0.14
N ALA A 24 -13.26 -2.09 1.24
CA ALA A 24 -12.29 -1.16 1.79
C ALA A 24 -11.09 -1.91 2.38
N LEU A 25 -9.87 -1.47 2.05
CA LEU A 25 -8.61 -2.10 2.48
C LEU A 25 -7.74 -1.10 3.24
N LEU A 26 -7.14 -1.55 4.32
CA LEU A 26 -6.07 -0.85 5.03
C LEU A 26 -4.81 -1.72 4.98
N LEU A 27 -3.79 -1.24 4.28
CA LEU A 27 -2.48 -1.90 4.18
C LEU A 27 -1.49 -1.20 5.12
N ILE A 28 -0.82 -1.97 5.97
CA ILE A 28 0.25 -1.50 6.85
C ILE A 28 1.53 -2.16 6.37
N GLU A 29 2.53 -1.37 5.98
CA GLU A 29 3.77 -1.92 5.43
C GLU A 29 4.97 -1.04 5.77
N GLN A 30 6.12 -1.67 6.02
CA GLN A 30 7.36 -0.93 6.27
C GLN A 30 8.01 -0.48 4.94
N ASN A 31 7.80 -1.25 3.87
CA ASN A 31 8.24 -0.87 2.53
C ASN A 31 7.23 0.10 1.90
N ALA A 32 7.42 1.40 2.16
CA ALA A 32 6.55 2.46 1.65
C ALA A 32 6.37 2.44 0.13
N ARG A 33 7.43 2.09 -0.63
CA ARG A 33 7.36 2.04 -2.10
C ARG A 33 6.33 1.02 -2.57
N LEU A 34 6.33 -0.18 -2.01
CA LEU A 34 5.39 -1.23 -2.37
C LEU A 34 3.95 -0.84 -1.99
N ALA A 35 3.78 -0.22 -0.81
CA ALA A 35 2.47 0.24 -0.36
C ALA A 35 1.89 1.31 -1.29
N LEU A 36 2.72 2.24 -1.76
CA LEU A 36 2.29 3.29 -2.68
C LEU A 36 1.85 2.73 -4.04
N GLU A 37 2.47 1.66 -4.53
CA GLU A 37 2.11 1.02 -5.80
C GLU A 37 0.71 0.35 -5.80
N VAL A 38 0.11 0.07 -4.62
CA VAL A 38 -1.16 -0.68 -4.50
C VAL A 38 -2.30 0.07 -3.82
N THR A 39 -2.03 1.25 -3.28
CA THR A 39 -3.00 2.04 -2.52
C THR A 39 -3.43 3.28 -3.30
N ASP A 40 -4.59 3.83 -2.96
CA ASP A 40 -5.06 5.10 -3.54
C ASP A 40 -4.53 6.31 -2.79
N SER A 41 -4.41 6.15 -1.46
CA SER A 41 -3.88 7.15 -0.55
C SER A 41 -2.98 6.48 0.47
N ALA A 42 -2.02 7.26 0.96
CA ALA A 42 -1.04 6.81 1.94
C ALA A 42 -0.91 7.81 3.08
N TRP A 43 -0.62 7.26 4.26
CA TRP A 43 -0.25 7.99 5.45
C TRP A 43 1.07 7.45 5.98
N VAL A 44 1.97 8.35 6.34
CA VAL A 44 3.23 7.98 7.00
C VAL A 44 3.10 8.27 8.49
N MET A 45 3.36 7.25 9.31
CA MET A 45 3.41 7.37 10.75
C MET A 45 4.86 7.34 11.22
N ASP A 46 5.22 8.27 12.09
CA ASP A 46 6.45 8.25 12.87
C ASP A 46 6.10 8.46 14.35
N SER A 47 6.62 7.58 15.20
CA SER A 47 6.53 7.72 16.65
C SER A 47 5.11 7.99 17.17
N GLY A 48 4.12 7.31 16.59
CA GLY A 48 2.70 7.42 16.96
C GLY A 48 1.95 8.62 16.36
N SER A 49 2.60 9.42 15.53
CA SER A 49 2.01 10.60 14.88
C SER A 49 2.03 10.46 13.35
N ILE A 50 0.97 10.94 12.68
CA ILE A 50 0.94 11.00 11.21
C ILE A 50 1.73 12.23 10.76
N VAL A 51 2.83 11.99 10.05
CA VAL A 51 3.76 13.04 9.60
C VAL A 51 3.58 13.40 8.13
N HIS A 52 3.04 12.49 7.31
CA HIS A 52 2.68 12.77 5.91
C HIS A 52 1.36 12.11 5.51
N ARG A 53 0.67 12.74 4.55
CA ARG A 53 -0.53 12.21 3.89
C ARG A 53 -0.53 12.63 2.43
N GLY A 54 -0.95 11.75 1.54
CA GLY A 54 -1.12 12.08 0.12
C GLY A 54 -1.83 11.00 -0.67
N GLU A 55 -2.08 11.29 -1.94
CA GLU A 55 -2.43 10.27 -2.93
C GLU A 55 -1.18 9.46 -3.27
N SER A 56 -1.30 8.14 -3.35
CA SER A 56 -0.15 7.26 -3.55
C SER A 56 0.50 7.42 -4.93
N HIS A 57 -0.25 7.98 -5.89
CA HIS A 57 0.18 8.24 -7.27
C HIS A 57 0.57 9.70 -7.51
N ALA A 58 0.57 10.55 -6.48
CA ALA A 58 1.00 11.94 -6.63
C ALA A 58 2.52 12.00 -6.90
N PRO A 59 3.00 12.83 -7.83
CA PRO A 59 4.42 13.02 -8.06
C PRO A 59 5.09 13.51 -6.77
N ALA A 60 6.19 12.87 -6.38
CA ALA A 60 7.00 13.31 -5.24
C ALA A 60 7.49 14.74 -5.49
N GLN A 61 7.10 15.67 -4.62
CA GLN A 61 7.61 17.04 -4.57
C GLN A 61 8.68 17.16 -3.50
#